data_AF-A0A1G5U8A9-F1
#
_entry.id   AF-A0A1G5U8A9-F1
#
_cell.length_a   1.000
_cell.length_b   1.000
_cell.length_c   1.000
_cell.angle_alpha   90.00
_cell.angle_beta   90.00
_cell.angle_gamma   90.00
#
_symmetry.space_group_name_H-M   'P 1'
#
loop_
_entity.id
_entity.type
_entity.pdbx_description
1 polymer ?
#
loop_
_entity_poly.entity_id
_entity_poly.type
_entity_poly.pdbx_seq_one_letter_code
_entity_poly.pdbx_strand_id
1 'polypeptide(L)'
;MIATCYHRHMGQVLIRNLDDGLLEDFRRAAKDGGRSLEAELRDALQRSRPARKRLSKEELVALSHRMRASTPPGVGSIDSTDIIREARDSGYGRSG
;
A
#
# COMPACT_ATOMS: atom_id res chain seq x y z
N MET A 1 -20.45 30.58 -0.70
CA MET A 1 -20.31 29.85 0.56
C MET A 1 -21.02 28.51 0.41
N ILE A 2 -20.28 27.45 0.03
CA ILE A 2 -20.86 26.11 -0.11
C ILE A 2 -20.39 25.31 1.10
N ALA A 3 -21.33 24.91 1.95
CA ALA A 3 -21.06 24.14 3.15
C ALA A 3 -20.48 22.77 2.76
N THR A 4 -19.17 22.61 2.89
CA THR A 4 -18.45 21.34 2.71
C THR A 4 -18.56 20.49 3.97
N CYS A 5 -19.77 20.38 4.55
CA CYS A 5 -20.02 19.50 5.69
C CYS A 5 -20.09 18.04 5.21
N TYR A 6 -18.89 17.47 5.05
CA TYR A 6 -18.56 16.13 5.52
C TYR A 6 -19.46 14.98 5.03
N HIS A 7 -19.43 14.69 3.73
CA HIS A 7 -19.68 13.31 3.29
C HIS A 7 -18.43 12.47 3.60
N ARG A 8 -18.23 12.15 4.90
CA ARG A 8 -17.20 11.21 5.32
C ARG A 8 -17.67 9.83 4.86
N HIS A 9 -17.20 9.39 3.70
CA HIS A 9 -17.46 8.02 3.25
C HIS A 9 -16.98 7.04 4.33
N MET A 10 -17.92 6.40 5.03
CA MET A 10 -17.61 5.29 5.93
C MET A 10 -17.37 4.06 5.07
N GLY A 11 -16.12 3.57 5.06
CA GLY A 11 -15.81 2.29 4.42
C GLY A 11 -16.56 1.17 5.13
N GLN A 12 -17.33 0.40 4.37
CA GLN A 12 -18.05 -0.78 4.85
C GLN A 12 -17.55 -2.01 4.12
N VAL A 13 -17.38 -3.12 4.85
CA VAL A 13 -17.01 -4.42 4.31
C VAL A 13 -18.01 -5.45 4.79
N LEU A 14 -18.54 -6.27 3.87
CA LEU A 14 -19.37 -7.43 4.19
C LEU A 14 -18.48 -8.68 4.20
N ILE A 15 -18.38 -9.34 5.35
CA ILE A 15 -17.68 -10.62 5.49
C ILE A 15 -18.74 -11.73 5.42
N ARG A 16 -18.71 -12.54 4.36
CA ARG A 16 -19.66 -13.66 4.16
C ARG A 16 -19.03 -14.96 4.64
N ASN A 17 -19.88 -15.95 4.96
CA ASN A 17 -19.48 -17.28 5.42
C ASN A 17 -18.52 -17.22 6.63
N LEU A 18 -18.84 -16.36 7.60
CA LEU A 18 -18.14 -16.34 8.87
C LEU A 18 -18.62 -17.52 9.72
N ASP A 19 -17.71 -18.19 10.39
CA ASP A 19 -18.04 -19.23 11.36
C ASP A 19 -18.90 -18.64 12.50
N ASP A 20 -20.04 -19.26 12.79
CA ASP A 20 -20.96 -18.80 13.84
C ASP A 20 -20.32 -18.87 15.23
N GLY A 21 -19.47 -19.86 15.47
CA GLY A 21 -18.73 -19.99 16.73
C GLY A 21 -17.75 -18.83 16.94
N LEU A 22 -17.04 -18.44 15.88
CA LEU A 22 -16.17 -17.27 15.89
C LEU A 22 -16.95 -15.97 16.19
N LEU A 23 -18.13 -15.80 15.57
CA LEU A 23 -18.97 -14.62 15.82
C LEU A 23 -19.40 -14.51 17.28
N GLU A 24 -19.78 -15.63 17.89
CA GLU A 24 -20.20 -15.68 19.29
C GLU A 24 -19.03 -15.45 20.26
N ASP A 25 -17.83 -15.91 19.92
CA ASP A 25 -16.63 -15.61 20.70
C ASP A 25 -16.36 -14.10 20.76
N PHE A 26 -16.39 -13.42 19.60
CA PHE A 26 -16.25 -11.97 19.52
C PHE A 26 -17.41 -11.22 20.21
N ARG A 27 -18.64 -11.75 20.16
CA ARG A 27 -19.78 -11.18 20.88
C ARG A 27 -19.56 -11.25 22.39
N ARG A 28 -18.99 -12.35 22.89
CA ARG A 28 -18.65 -12.50 24.31
C ARG A 28 -17.51 -11.56 24.71
N ALA A 29 -16.45 -11.48 23.92
CA ALA A 29 -15.34 -10.55 24.14
C ALA A 29 -15.80 -9.09 24.18
N ALA A 30 -16.68 -8.69 23.26
CA ALA A 30 -17.25 -7.35 23.22
C ALA A 30 -18.09 -7.04 24.49
N LYS A 31 -18.90 -8.00 24.95
CA LYS A 31 -19.67 -7.87 26.20
C LYS A 31 -18.78 -7.72 27.43
N ASP A 32 -17.73 -8.55 27.52
CA ASP A 32 -16.76 -8.50 28.63
C ASP A 32 -16.02 -7.16 28.65
N GLY A 33 -15.61 -6.66 27.49
CA GLY A 33 -14.97 -5.35 27.33
C GLY A 33 -15.91 -4.14 27.42
N GLY A 34 -17.23 -4.34 27.58
CA GLY A 34 -18.22 -3.26 27.63
C GLY A 34 -18.33 -2.44 26.33
N ARG A 35 -18.03 -3.05 25.18
CA ARG A 35 -18.00 -2.39 23.86
C ARG A 35 -18.99 -3.05 22.90
N SER A 36 -19.30 -2.37 21.80
CA SER A 36 -20.08 -2.98 20.72
C SER A 36 -19.26 -4.02 19.96
N LEU A 37 -19.92 -5.02 19.37
CA LEU A 37 -19.28 -6.00 18.49
C LEU A 37 -18.50 -5.33 17.36
N GLU A 38 -19.08 -4.26 16.78
CA GLU A 38 -18.43 -3.48 15.74
C GLU A 38 -17.14 -2.83 16.23
N ALA A 39 -17.14 -2.23 17.43
CA ALA A 39 -15.95 -1.63 18.01
C ALA A 39 -14.86 -2.68 18.30
N GLU A 40 -15.23 -3.86 18.80
CA GLU A 40 -14.28 -4.95 19.05
C GLU A 40 -13.68 -5.47 17.74
N LEU A 41 -14.50 -5.70 16.71
CA LEU A 41 -14.02 -6.11 15.39
C LEU A 41 -13.15 -5.04 14.73
N ARG A 42 -13.52 -3.76 14.86
CA ARG A 42 -12.72 -2.63 14.36
C ARG A 42 -11.34 -2.61 15.03
N ASP A 43 -11.30 -2.77 16.34
CA ASP A 43 -10.07 -2.78 17.11
C ASP A 43 -9.21 -4.02 16.76
N ALA A 44 -9.82 -5.20 16.64
CA ALA A 44 -9.15 -6.41 16.19
C ALA A 44 -8.53 -6.25 14.78
N LEU A 45 -9.25 -5.64 13.85
CA LEU A 45 -8.76 -5.32 12.50
C LEU A 45 -7.63 -4.27 12.51
N GLN A 46 -7.67 -3.31 13.43
CA GLN A 46 -6.59 -2.33 13.61
C GLN A 46 -5.34 -2.97 14.20
N ARG A 47 -5.48 -3.87 15.17
CA ARG A 47 -4.38 -4.67 15.74
C ARG A 47 -3.77 -5.61 14.71
N SER A 48 -4.61 -6.25 13.89
CA SER A 48 -4.19 -7.15 12.81
C SER A 48 -3.84 -6.41 11.52
N ARG A 49 -3.73 -5.07 11.57
CA ARG A 49 -3.44 -4.27 10.38
C ARG A 49 -2.17 -4.83 9.75
N PRO A 50 -2.21 -5.32 8.50
CA PRO A 50 -1.03 -5.85 7.86
C PRO A 50 0.01 -4.74 7.93
N ALA A 51 1.17 -5.07 8.48
CA ALA A 51 2.31 -4.18 8.44
C ALA A 51 2.56 -3.92 6.96
N ARG A 52 2.06 -2.79 6.44
CA ARG A 52 2.66 -2.21 5.25
C ARG A 52 4.08 -2.00 5.71
N LYS A 53 4.99 -2.88 5.30
CA LYS A 53 6.42 -2.72 5.49
C LYS A 53 6.80 -1.50 4.65
N ARG A 54 6.44 -0.31 5.15
CA ARG A 54 7.03 0.95 4.76
C ARG A 54 8.45 0.78 5.24
N LEU A 55 9.30 0.29 4.33
CA LEU A 55 10.73 0.26 4.53
C LEU A 55 11.10 1.62 5.12
N SER A 56 11.80 1.61 6.26
CA SER A 56 12.36 2.85 6.79
C SER A 56 13.26 3.50 5.73
N LYS A 57 13.60 4.77 5.89
CA LYS A 57 14.50 5.46 4.95
C LYS A 57 15.80 4.66 4.79
N GLU A 58 16.30 4.10 5.87
CA GLU A 58 17.51 3.28 5.95
C GLU A 58 17.32 1.94 5.24
N GLU A 59 16.18 1.26 5.43
CA GLU A 59 15.88 0.01 4.73
C GLU A 59 15.69 0.22 3.22
N LEU A 60 15.12 1.36 2.82
CA LEU A 60 14.93 1.74 1.42
C LEU A 60 16.29 2.02 0.74
N VAL A 61 17.18 2.74 1.44
CA VAL A 61 18.55 2.99 0.99
C VAL A 61 19.33 1.67 0.89
N ALA A 62 19.23 0.80 1.90
CA ALA A 62 19.87 -0.52 1.88
C ALA A 62 19.33 -1.42 0.76
N LEU A 63 18.04 -1.32 0.42
CA LEU A 63 17.46 -1.99 -0.73
C LEU A 63 18.03 -1.44 -2.05
N SER A 64 18.12 -0.12 -2.19
CA SER A 64 18.71 0.53 -3.37
C SER A 64 20.17 0.13 -3.59
N HIS A 65 20.98 0.09 -2.51
CA HIS A 65 22.37 -0.36 -2.60
C HIS A 65 22.48 -1.83 -3.01
N ARG A 66 21.64 -2.71 -2.45
CA ARG A 66 21.62 -4.12 -2.85
C ARG A 66 21.27 -4.31 -4.32
N MET A 67 20.25 -3.59 -4.81
CA MET A 67 19.88 -3.66 -6.22
C MET A 67 21.01 -3.16 -7.14
N ARG A 68 21.68 -2.07 -6.77
CA ARG A 68 22.86 -1.57 -7.52
C ARG A 68 24.02 -2.57 -7.53
N ALA A 69 24.29 -3.21 -6.40
CA ALA A 69 25.36 -4.21 -6.29
C ALA A 69 25.05 -5.50 -7.08
N SER A 70 23.77 -5.83 -7.27
CA SER A 70 23.34 -6.97 -8.08
C SER A 70 23.27 -6.70 -9.58
N THR A 71 23.41 -5.43 -10.01
CA THR A 71 23.40 -5.09 -11.43
C THR A 71 24.75 -5.47 -12.06
N PRO A 72 24.76 -6.28 -13.15
CA PRO A 72 25.98 -6.65 -13.84
C PRO A 72 26.78 -5.41 -14.31
N PRO A 73 28.12 -5.45 -14.24
CA PRO A 73 28.95 -4.37 -14.75
C PRO A 73 28.68 -4.18 -16.26
N GLY A 74 28.44 -2.93 -16.67
CA GLY A 74 28.18 -2.56 -18.07
C GLY A 74 26.71 -2.30 -18.43
N VAL A 75 25.74 -2.68 -17.60
CA VAL A 75 24.30 -2.45 -17.87
C VAL A 75 23.74 -1.21 -17.13
N GLY A 76 24.38 -0.80 -16.04
CA GLY A 76 23.89 0.26 -15.15
C GLY A 76 24.27 1.70 -15.53
N SER A 77 24.99 1.91 -16.62
CA SER A 77 25.55 3.24 -16.97
C SER A 77 25.55 3.49 -18.48
N ILE A 78 24.49 3.10 -19.17
CA ILE A 78 24.17 3.78 -20.42
C ILE A 78 23.68 5.17 -20.03
N ASP A 79 24.49 6.20 -20.36
CA ASP A 79 24.06 7.58 -20.17
C ASP A 79 22.78 7.78 -20.98
N SER A 80 21.68 7.93 -20.26
CA SER A 80 20.37 8.01 -20.90
C SER A 80 20.25 9.30 -21.72
N THR A 81 21.09 10.30 -21.45
CA THR A 81 21.14 11.56 -22.19
C THR A 81 21.58 11.33 -23.64
N ASP A 82 22.59 10.49 -23.87
CA ASP A 82 23.04 10.14 -25.22
C ASP A 82 21.96 9.42 -26.02
N ILE A 83 21.26 8.45 -25.41
CA ILE A 83 20.15 7.73 -26.06
C ILE A 83 18.98 8.67 -26.39
N ILE A 84 18.65 9.58 -25.46
CA ILE A 84 17.55 10.55 -25.65
C ILE A 84 17.92 11.57 -26.73
N ARG A 85 19.19 12.00 -26.80
CA ARG A 85 19.68 12.89 -27.87
C ARG A 85 19.62 12.20 -29.22
N GLU A 86 20.12 10.97 -29.32
CA GLU A 86 20.07 10.19 -30.56
C GLU A 86 18.62 9.99 -31.01
N ALA A 87 17.70 9.63 -30.12
CA ALA A 87 16.28 9.46 -30.45
C ALA A 87 15.61 10.77 -30.92
N ARG A 88 15.99 11.90 -30.32
CA ARG A 88 15.50 13.24 -30.73
C ARG A 88 16.04 13.62 -32.11
N ASP A 89 17.34 13.44 -32.34
CA ASP A 89 18.03 13.82 -33.58
C ASP A 89 17.63 12.89 -34.74
N SER A 90 17.33 11.62 -34.44
CA SER A 90 16.79 10.64 -35.39
C SER A 90 15.32 10.87 -35.75
N GLY A 91 14.66 11.87 -35.17
CA GLY A 91 13.30 12.26 -35.51
C GLY A 91 12.24 11.24 -35.10
N TYR A 92 12.37 10.64 -33.91
CA TYR A 92 11.33 9.76 -33.35
C TYR A 92 9.99 10.50 -33.29
N GLY A 93 9.11 10.23 -34.27
CA GLY A 93 7.83 10.93 -34.47
C GLY A 93 7.58 11.53 -35.86
N ARG A 94 8.54 11.55 -36.79
CA ARG A 94 8.28 11.87 -38.21
C ARG A 94 8.05 10.60 -39.03
N SER A 95 6.89 9.99 -38.84
CA SER A 95 6.31 9.13 -39.86
C SER A 95 5.39 9.99 -40.73
N GLY A 96 5.78 10.17 -42.00
CA GLY A 96 4.92 10.56 -43.14
C GLY A 96 4.03 11.78 -42.97
#